data_AF-A0A7K0NAR4-F1
#
_entry.id   AF-A0A7K0NAR4-F1
#
_cell.length_a   1.000
_cell.length_b   1.000
_cell.length_c   1.000
_cell.angle_alpha   90.00
_cell.angle_beta   90.00
_cell.angle_gamma   90.00
#
_symmetry.space_group_name_H-M   'P 1'
#
loop_
_entity.id
_entity.type
_entity.pdbx_description
1 polymer ?
#
loop_
_entity_poly.entity_id
_entity_poly.type
_entity_poly.pdbx_seq_one_letter_code
_entity_poly.pdbx_strand_id
1 'polypeptide(L)' 'MIVVAGYGLAFTLLAQTLKSLGVGPTYATWSALGTVGAAIGGWLIFGEKMSPVSIGGMGIVIAGIVIMQWGSVTR' A
#
# COMPACT_ATOMS: atom_id res chain seq x y z
N MET A 1 13.41 12.38 13.08
CA MET A 1 14.14 11.13 13.32
C MET A 1 13.24 9.90 13.32
N ILE A 2 12.09 9.90 14.02
CA ILE A 2 11.11 8.78 13.99
C ILE A 2 10.69 8.38 12.57
N VAL A 3 10.39 9.36 11.71
CA VAL A 3 10.02 9.12 10.31
C VAL A 3 11.12 8.38 9.54
N VAL A 4 12.39 8.78 9.72
CA VAL A 4 13.54 8.15 9.06
C VAL A 4 13.72 6.71 9.51
N ALA A 5 13.59 6.44 10.82
CA ALA A 5 13.66 5.08 11.35
C ALA A 5 12.50 4.21 10.84
N GLY A 6 11.28 4.75 10.79
CA GLY A 6 10.10 4.05 10.27
C GLY A 6 10.22 3.71 8.79
N TYR A 7 10.65 4.67 7.96
CA TYR A 7 10.92 4.41 6.54
C TYR A 7 12.06 3.40 6.35
N GLY A 8 13.14 3.50 7.14
CA GLY A 8 14.24 2.54 7.13
C GLY A 8 13.74 1.11 7.37
N LEU A 9 12.93 0.91 8.41
CA LEU A 9 12.31 -0.38 8.71
C LEU A 9 11.35 -0.85 7.60
N ALA A 10 10.52 0.05 7.07
CA ALA A 10 9.56 -0.29 6.01
C ALA A 10 10.27 -0.75 4.73
N PHE A 11 11.33 -0.05 4.33
CA PHE A 11 12.11 -0.42 3.14
C PHE A 11 12.95 -1.67 3.33
N THR A 12 13.49 -1.94 4.53
CA THR A 12 14.22 -3.19 4.78
C THR A 12 13.30 -4.41 4.72
N LEU A 13 12.09 -4.30 5.29
CA LEU A 13 11.07 -5.33 5.19
C LEU A 13 10.65 -5.54 3.73
N LEU A 14 10.37 -4.46 2.99
CA LEU A 14 10.05 -4.55 1.56
C LEU A 14 11.17 -5.24 0.77
N ALA A 15 12.43 -4.85 1.02
CA ALA A 15 13.59 -5.44 0.36
C ALA A 15 13.75 -6.93 0.66
N GLN A 16 13.34 -7.41 1.83
CA GLN A 16 13.30 -8.84 2.12
C GLN A 16 12.19 -9.54 1.34
N THR A 17 10.99 -8.98 1.27
CA THR A 17 9.86 -9.59 0.54
C THR A 17 10.15 -9.67 -0.96
N LEU A 18 10.81 -8.64 -1.52
CA LEU A 18 11.23 -8.59 -2.92
C LEU A 18 12.26 -9.66 -3.31
N LYS A 19 12.93 -10.31 -2.35
CA LYS A 19 13.83 -11.45 -2.63
C LYS A 19 13.08 -12.74 -2.90
N SER A 20 11.88 -12.88 -2.34
CA SER A 20 11.06 -14.10 -2.45
C SER A 20 9.90 -13.96 -3.42
N LEU A 21 9.38 -12.73 -3.60
CA LEU A 21 8.26 -12.41 -4.47
C LEU A 21 8.69 -11.50 -5.62
N GLY A 22 7.99 -11.57 -6.74
CA GLY A 22 8.24 -10.71 -7.90
C GLY A 22 8.11 -9.22 -7.56
N VAL A 23 8.95 -8.39 -8.20
CA VAL A 23 9.01 -6.95 -7.92
C VAL A 23 7.68 -6.26 -8.18
N GLY A 24 7.01 -6.59 -9.29
CA GLY A 24 5.74 -5.96 -9.69
C GLY A 24 4.62 -6.12 -8.64
N PRO A 25 4.20 -7.35 -8.31
CA PRO A 25 3.12 -7.58 -7.35
C PRO A 25 3.45 -7.06 -5.95
N THR A 26 4.70 -7.24 -5.51
CA THR A 26 5.16 -6.81 -4.19
C THR A 26 5.14 -5.29 -4.05
N TYR A 27 5.65 -4.57 -5.05
CA TYR A 27 5.68 -3.11 -5.02
C TYR A 27 4.29 -2.50 -5.15
N ALA A 28 3.43 -3.09 -5.99
CA ALA A 28 2.04 -2.66 -6.14
C ALA A 28 1.27 -2.75 -4.81
N THR A 29 1.37 -3.90 -4.11
CA THR A 29 0.74 -4.09 -2.81
C THR A 29 1.30 -3.12 -1.76
N TRP A 30 2.63 -2.96 -1.70
CA TRP A 30 3.27 -2.07 -0.73
C TRP A 30 2.87 -0.61 -0.92
N SER A 31 2.93 -0.10 -2.16
CA SER A 31 2.56 1.28 -2.48
C SER A 31 1.10 1.56 -2.13
N ALA A 32 0.20 0.64 -2.45
CA ALA A 32 -1.21 0.83 -2.18
C ALA A 32 -1.55 0.74 -0.69
N LEU A 33 -0.90 -0.16 0.06
CA LEU A 33 -1.05 -0.23 1.51
C LEU A 33 -0.64 1.11 2.16
N GLY A 34 0.46 1.70 1.68
CA GLY A 34 0.91 3.02 2.10
C GLY A 34 -0.12 4.12 1.78
N THR A 35 -0.65 4.16 0.56
CA THR A 35 -1.64 5.16 0.15
C THR A 35 -2.95 5.05 0.92
N VAL A 36 -3.50 3.85 1.07
CA VAL A 36 -4.75 3.61 1.83
C VAL A 36 -4.53 3.89 3.31
N GLY A 37 -3.41 3.42 3.88
CA GLY A 37 -3.05 3.67 5.27
C GLY A 37 -2.85 5.16 5.57
N ALA A 38 -2.23 5.91 4.65
CA ALA A 38 -2.08 7.35 4.77
C ALA A 38 -3.43 8.09 4.72
N ALA A 39 -4.34 7.69 3.82
CA ALA A 39 -5.67 8.28 3.75
C ALA A 39 -6.50 8.01 5.02
N ILE A 40 -6.46 6.78 5.54
CA ILE A 40 -7.13 6.43 6.80
C ILE A 40 -6.48 7.17 7.98
N GLY A 41 -5.15 7.29 8.00
CA GLY A 41 -4.42 8.06 9.00
C GLY A 41 -4.79 9.55 8.96
N GLY A 42 -4.94 10.13 7.76
CA GLY A 42 -5.47 11.47 7.52
C GLY A 42 -6.83 11.68 8.19
N TRP A 43 -7.75 10.75 7.94
CA TRP A 43 -9.09 10.79 8.54
C TRP A 43 -9.08 10.64 10.07
N LEU A 44 -8.34 9.66 10.61
CA LEU A 44 -8.35 9.34 12.04
C LEU A 44 -7.55 10.32 12.90
N ILE A 45 -6.38 10.76 12.43
CA ILE A 45 -5.44 11.57 13.22
C ILE A 45 -5.70 13.06 13.02
N PHE A 46 -6.00 13.47 11.78
CA PHE A 46 -6.17 14.88 11.43
C PHE A 46 -7.65 15.29 11.27
N GLY A 47 -8.58 14.33 11.35
CA GLY A 47 -10.02 14.60 11.23
C GLY A 47 -10.45 14.96 9.80
N GLU A 48 -9.66 14.63 8.79
CA GLU A 48 -9.96 14.95 7.40
C GLU A 48 -11.22 14.22 6.92
N LYS A 49 -12.23 14.95 6.45
CA LYS A 49 -13.45 14.31 5.94
C LYS A 49 -13.15 13.46 4.70
N MET A 50 -13.27 12.15 4.86
CA MET A 50 -13.18 11.20 3.75
C MET A 50 -14.39 11.37 2.83
N SER A 51 -14.17 11.92 1.63
CA SER A 51 -15.23 12.05 0.63
C SER A 51 -15.62 10.67 0.10
N PRO A 52 -16.89 10.45 -0.28
CA PRO A 52 -17.32 9.20 -0.92
C PRO A 52 -16.50 8.83 -2.16
N VAL A 53 -15.99 9.85 -2.87
CA VAL A 53 -15.10 9.69 -4.04
C VAL A 53 -13.74 9.12 -3.61
N SER A 54 -13.17 9.59 -2.50
CA SER A 54 -11.90 9.08 -1.99
C SER A 54 -12.02 7.62 -1.55
N ILE A 55 -13.16 7.27 -0.94
CA ILE A 55 -13.48 5.89 -0.56
C ILE A 55 -13.60 5.00 -1.82
N GLY A 56 -14.31 5.49 -2.85
CA GLY A 56 -14.39 4.79 -4.14
C GLY A 56 -13.02 4.60 -4.80
N GLY A 57 -12.17 5.63 -4.78
CA GLY A 57 -10.80 5.57 -5.29
C GLY A 57 -9.94 4.54 -4.56
N MET A 58 -10.02 4.48 -3.23
CA MET A 58 -9.35 3.43 -2.44
C MET A 58 -9.85 2.04 -2.81
N GLY A 59 -11.17 1.88 -3.05
CA GLY A 59 -11.75 0.64 -3.55
C GLY A 59 -11.17 0.20 -4.89
N ILE A 60 -11.01 1.13 -5.83
CA ILE A 60 -10.42 0.86 -7.16
C ILE A 60 -8.94 0.45 -7.02
N VAL A 61 -8.18 1.14 -6.18
CA VAL A 61 -6.77 0.80 -5.91
C VAL A 61 -6.66 -0.62 -5.36
N ILE A 62 -7.49 -0.97 -4.36
CA ILE A 62 -7.51 -2.31 -3.76
C ILE A 62 -7.90 -3.37 -4.81
N ALA A 63 -8.95 -3.11 -5.60
CA ALA A 63 -9.39 -4.01 -6.66
C ALA A 63 -8.28 -4.27 -7.70
N GLY A 64 -7.56 -3.22 -8.11
CA GLY A 64 -6.42 -3.32 -9.02
C GLY A 64 -5.33 -4.25 -8.48
N ILE A 65 -4.98 -4.14 -7.18
CA ILE A 65 -4.00 -5.03 -6.56
C ILE A 65 -4.48 -6.47 -6.54
N VAL A 66 -5.75 -6.72 -6.16
CA VAL A 66 -6.30 -8.08 -6.09
C VAL A 66 -6.24 -8.75 -7.47
N ILE A 67 -6.61 -8.01 -8.52
CA ILE A 67 -6.51 -8.48 -9.91
C ILE A 67 -5.05 -8.76 -10.29
N MET A 68 -4.12 -7.85 -9.97
CA MET A 68 -2.69 -8.06 -10.25
C MET A 68 -2.12 -9.26 -9.52
N GLN A 69 -2.49 -9.47 -8.24
CA GLN A 69 -2.06 -10.61 -7.46
C GLN A 69 -2.59 -11.90 -8.08
N TRP A 70 -3.88 -11.99 -8.39
CA TRP A 70 -4.48 -13.13 -9.06
C TRP A 70 -3.87 -13.43 -10.44
N GLY A 71 -3.61 -12.40 -11.25
CA GLY A 71 -3.00 -12.56 -12.57
C GLY A 71 -1.48 -12.85 -12.53
N SER A 72 -0.81 -12.56 -11.41
CA SER A 72 0.63 -12.81 -11.24
C SER A 72 0.95 -14.14 -10.54
N VAL A 73 -0.02 -14.77 -9.88
CA VAL A 73 0.07 -16.11 -9.24
C VAL A 73 0.09 -17.23 -10.31
N THR A 74 0.83 -17.03 -11.39
CA THR A 74 0.96 -18.02 -12.48
C THR A 74 2.42 -18.26 -12.90
N ARG A 75 3.37 -18.15 -11.97
CA ARG A 75 4.68 -18.82 -12.11
C ARG A 75 5.10 -19.47 -10.81
#